data_AF-A0A5J4WRQ2-F1
#
_entry.id   AF-A0A5J4WRQ2-F1
#
_cell.length_a   1.000
_cell.length_b   1.000
_cell.length_c   1.000
_cell.angle_alpha   90.00
_cell.angle_beta   90.00
_cell.angle_gamma   90.00
#
_symmetry.space_group_name_H-M   'P 1'
#
loop_
_entity.id
_entity.type
_entity.pdbx_description
1 polymer ?
#
loop_
_entity_poly.entity_id
_entity_poly.type
_entity_poly.pdbx_seq_one_letter_code
_entity_poly.pdbx_strand_id
1 'polypeptide(L)'
;MKDILGEKVEKVDVSTRVVDSPCCLVTNEYGWSANMERIMKAQKLRDASSFSYIQSKKTMEIYQDHAIIAELRKKRGNAADATLNDLVLMLYQPAHLTSCFLLKIQHRSQLEYIE
;
A
#
# COMPACT_ATOMS: atom_id res chain seq x y z
N MET A 1 -7.38 -2.05 9.68
CA MET A 1 -6.37 -1.89 8.60
C MET A 1 -6.89 -1.00 7.49
N LYS A 2 -8.06 -1.30 6.89
CA LYS A 2 -8.67 -0.44 5.87
C LYS A 2 -8.86 1.02 6.33
N ASP A 3 -9.37 1.24 7.54
CA ASP A 3 -9.58 2.58 8.09
C ASP A 3 -8.28 3.39 8.21
N ILE A 4 -7.17 2.72 8.55
CA ILE A 4 -5.85 3.32 8.74
C ILE A 4 -5.21 3.66 7.39
N LEU A 5 -5.35 2.77 6.42
CA LEU A 5 -4.78 2.95 5.08
C LEU A 5 -5.61 3.91 4.22
N GLY A 6 -6.87 4.13 4.56
CA GLY A 6 -7.75 5.09 3.91
C GLY A 6 -7.80 4.87 2.39
N GLU A 7 -7.44 5.91 1.64
CA GLU A 7 -7.46 5.91 0.17
C GLU A 7 -6.27 5.19 -0.49
N LYS A 8 -5.24 4.79 0.28
CA LYS A 8 -4.05 4.11 -0.27
C LYS A 8 -4.39 2.73 -0.84
N VAL A 9 -5.44 2.09 -0.31
CA VAL A 9 -5.93 0.77 -0.75
C VAL A 9 -7.42 0.85 -1.04
N GLU A 10 -7.91 0.04 -1.95
CA GLU A 10 -9.35 -0.09 -2.21
C GLU A 10 -10.02 -0.83 -1.06
N LYS A 11 -9.52 -2.03 -0.77
CA LYS A 11 -10.00 -2.94 0.26
C LYS A 11 -8.85 -3.78 0.82
N VAL A 12 -9.12 -4.46 1.93
CA VAL A 12 -8.19 -5.37 2.59
C VAL A 12 -8.89 -6.72 2.71
N ASP A 13 -8.36 -7.75 2.05
CA ASP A 13 -8.95 -9.10 2.00
C ASP A 13 -7.96 -10.15 2.49
N VAL A 14 -8.47 -11.29 2.98
CA VAL A 14 -7.63 -12.44 3.35
C VAL A 14 -7.20 -13.17 2.07
N SER A 15 -5.89 -13.39 1.94
CA SER A 15 -5.31 -14.11 0.82
C SER A 15 -5.33 -15.61 1.04
N THR A 16 -5.53 -16.36 -0.04
CA THR A 16 -5.32 -17.81 -0.09
C THR A 16 -4.04 -18.21 -0.83
N ARG A 17 -3.35 -17.25 -1.47
CA ARG A 17 -2.18 -17.50 -2.33
C ARG A 17 -0.86 -17.04 -1.71
N VAL A 18 -0.91 -16.17 -0.71
CA VAL A 18 0.28 -15.67 -0.01
C VAL A 18 0.51 -16.50 1.25
N VAL A 19 1.71 -17.10 1.36
CA VAL A 19 2.08 -17.95 2.51
C VAL A 19 3.32 -17.40 3.23
N ASP A 20 4.33 -16.97 2.48
CA ASP A 20 5.62 -16.53 3.05
C ASP A 20 5.66 -15.04 3.46
N SER A 21 4.71 -14.23 2.99
CA SER A 21 4.64 -12.80 3.28
C SER A 21 3.43 -12.47 4.16
N PRO A 22 3.53 -11.53 5.12
CA PRO A 22 2.37 -11.11 5.92
C PRO A 22 1.27 -10.45 5.07
N CYS A 23 1.65 -9.81 3.97
CA CYS A 23 0.71 -9.16 3.05
C CYS A 23 1.32 -8.94 1.66
N CYS A 24 0.46 -8.71 0.67
CA CYS A 24 0.85 -8.26 -0.66
C CYS A 24 -0.16 -7.23 -1.20
N LEU A 25 0.23 -6.48 -2.24
CA LEU A 25 -0.68 -5.61 -2.97
C LEU A 25 -0.98 -6.21 -4.34
N VAL A 26 -2.26 -6.21 -4.70
CA VAL A 26 -2.75 -6.74 -5.97
C VAL A 26 -3.55 -5.64 -6.67
N THR A 27 -3.43 -5.57 -8.00
CA THR A 27 -4.26 -4.70 -8.84
C THR A 27 -5.50 -5.45 -9.30
N ASN A 28 -6.59 -4.73 -9.53
CA ASN A 28 -7.77 -5.28 -10.18
C ASN A 28 -7.46 -5.71 -11.63
N GLU A 29 -8.25 -6.64 -12.16
CA GLU A 29 -8.06 -7.25 -13.49
C GLU A 29 -8.11 -6.24 -14.64
N TYR A 30 -8.93 -5.19 -14.50
CA TYR A 30 -9.12 -4.14 -15.51
C TYR A 30 -8.20 -2.92 -15.32
N GLY A 31 -7.32 -2.97 -14.31
CA GLY A 31 -6.40 -1.90 -13.97
C GLY A 31 -5.03 -2.04 -14.60
N TRP A 32 -4.24 -0.96 -14.54
CA TRP A 32 -2.81 -1.08 -14.81
C TRP A 32 -2.11 -1.99 -13.80
N SER A 33 -1.42 -3.00 -14.31
CA SER A 33 -0.48 -3.78 -13.49
C SER A 33 0.64 -2.90 -12.95
N ALA A 34 1.34 -3.37 -11.91
CA ALA A 34 2.49 -2.67 -11.35
C ALA A 34 3.54 -2.29 -12.40
N ASN A 35 3.82 -3.22 -13.33
CA ASN A 35 4.75 -2.97 -14.42
C ASN A 35 4.21 -1.95 -15.43
N MET A 36 2.91 -2.00 -15.75
CA MET A 36 2.26 -1.02 -16.63
C MET A 36 2.31 0.38 -16.02
N GLU A 37 1.97 0.52 -14.73
CA GLU A 37 2.07 1.79 -14.01
C GLU A 37 3.49 2.36 -14.06
N ARG A 38 4.50 1.49 -13.91
CA ARG A 38 5.92 1.87 -13.98
C ARG A 38 6.33 2.34 -15.38
N ILE A 39 5.95 1.62 -16.44
CA ILE A 39 6.22 2.00 -17.84
C ILE A 39 5.50 3.30 -18.21
N MET A 40 4.21 3.41 -17.89
CA MET A 40 3.40 4.59 -18.22
C MET A 40 3.91 5.85 -17.53
N LYS A 41 4.32 5.74 -16.25
CA LYS A 41 4.93 6.84 -15.52
C LYS A 41 6.28 7.25 -16.11
N ALA A 42 7.07 6.30 -16.63
CA ALA A 42 8.34 6.58 -17.28
C ALA A 42 8.17 7.22 -18.67
N GLN A 43 7.12 6.84 -19.41
CA GLN A 43 6.90 7.30 -20.79
C GLN A 43 6.33 8.71 -20.92
N LYS A 44 5.92 9.36 -19.82
CA LYS A 44 5.49 10.78 -19.79
C LYS A 44 4.63 11.17 -21.01
N LEU A 45 3.64 10.34 -21.36
CA LEU A 45 2.58 10.77 -22.27
C LEU A 45 1.98 12.03 -21.65
N ARG A 46 2.03 13.13 -22.40
CA ARG A 46 1.87 14.52 -21.97
C ARG A 46 0.53 14.85 -21.28
N ASP A 47 -0.36 13.87 -21.16
CA ASP A 47 -1.68 14.01 -20.57
C ASP A 47 -1.97 12.85 -19.58
N ALA A 48 -1.44 12.98 -18.36
CA ALA A 48 -1.71 12.02 -17.27
C ALA A 48 -3.18 12.06 -16.81
N SER A 49 -3.92 13.11 -17.17
CA SER A 49 -5.32 13.31 -16.80
C SER A 49 -6.24 12.30 -17.49
N SER A 50 -5.95 11.95 -18.74
CA SER A 50 -6.73 11.05 -19.59
C SER A 50 -6.67 9.58 -19.17
N PHE A 51 -5.83 9.21 -18.22
CA PHE A 51 -5.67 7.82 -17.76
C PHE A 51 -5.91 7.64 -16.26
N SER A 52 -6.36 8.69 -15.56
CA SER A 52 -6.67 8.64 -14.14
C SER A 52 -7.72 7.58 -13.78
N TYR A 53 -8.66 7.28 -14.69
CA TYR A 53 -9.65 6.21 -14.50
C TYR A 53 -9.07 4.79 -14.63
N ILE A 54 -7.90 4.62 -15.25
CA ILE A 54 -7.22 3.31 -15.40
C ILE A 54 -6.23 3.07 -14.26
N GLN A 55 -5.90 4.12 -13.49
CA GLN A 55 -5.12 3.99 -12.26
C GLN A 55 -6.00 3.33 -11.19
N SER A 56 -6.02 1.99 -11.19
CA SER A 56 -6.80 1.23 -10.22
C SER A 56 -6.24 1.36 -8.81
N LYS A 57 -7.16 1.52 -7.86
CA LYS A 57 -6.87 1.34 -6.44
C LYS A 57 -6.43 -0.12 -6.22
N LYS A 58 -5.55 -0.30 -5.24
CA LYS A 58 -4.89 -1.59 -4.98
C LYS A 58 -5.59 -2.31 -3.85
N THR A 59 -5.79 -3.61 -3.97
CA THR A 59 -6.28 -4.44 -2.87
C THR A 59 -5.09 -4.94 -2.07
N MET A 60 -5.13 -4.78 -0.74
CA MET A 60 -4.14 -5.37 0.16
C MET A 60 -4.62 -6.74 0.60
N GLU A 61 -3.93 -7.78 0.16
CA GLU A 61 -4.19 -9.15 0.54
C GLU A 61 -3.34 -9.49 1.79
N ILE A 62 -3.94 -10.02 2.85
CA ILE A 62 -3.27 -10.37 4.12
C ILE A 62 -3.24 -11.88 4.35
N TYR A 63 -2.15 -12.39 4.92
CA TYR A 63 -2.06 -13.77 5.37
C TYR A 63 -2.38 -13.86 6.87
N GLN A 64 -3.53 -14.46 7.20
CA GLN A 64 -4.07 -14.45 8.55
C GLN A 64 -3.23 -15.22 9.59
N ASP A 65 -2.53 -16.27 9.16
CA ASP A 65 -1.75 -17.14 10.04
C ASP A 65 -0.30 -16.66 10.20
N HIS A 66 0.05 -15.53 9.57
CA HIS A 66 1.35 -14.91 9.77
C HIS A 66 1.46 -14.32 11.19
N ALA A 67 2.56 -14.60 11.89
CA ALA A 67 2.79 -14.14 13.27
C ALA A 67 2.56 -12.63 13.45
N ILE A 68 3.04 -11.80 12.52
CA ILE A 68 2.85 -10.34 12.54
C ILE A 68 1.36 -9.93 12.50
N ILE A 69 0.55 -10.59 11.66
CA ILE A 69 -0.88 -10.28 11.52
C ILE A 69 -1.65 -10.77 12.76
N ALA A 70 -1.27 -11.92 13.32
CA ALA A 70 -1.81 -12.41 14.57
C ALA A 70 -1.54 -11.44 15.75
N GLU A 71 -0.33 -10.90 15.86
CA GLU A 71 0.02 -9.90 16.87
C GLU A 71 -0.74 -8.58 16.68
N LEU A 72 -0.90 -8.12 15.43
CA LEU A 72 -1.74 -6.95 15.12
C LEU A 72 -3.19 -7.15 15.53
N ARG A 73 -3.74 -8.36 15.34
CA ARG A 73 -5.10 -8.70 15.74
C ARG A 73 -5.27 -8.64 17.27
N LYS A 74 -4.28 -9.09 18.04
CA LYS A 74 -4.28 -8.97 19.52
C LYS A 74 -4.26 -7.51 19.96
N LYS A 75 -3.43 -6.67 19.32
CA LYS A 75 -3.29 -5.24 19.65
C LYS A 75 -4.51 -4.39 19.30
N ARG A 76 -5.38 -4.84 18.40
CA ARG A 76 -6.62 -4.13 18.01
C ARG A 76 -7.55 -3.82 19.19
N GLY A 77 -7.50 -4.60 20.28
CA GLY A 77 -8.30 -4.36 21.48
C GLY A 77 -7.99 -3.03 22.19
N ASN A 78 -6.81 -2.45 21.97
CA ASN A 78 -6.38 -1.18 22.55
C ASN A 78 -6.43 -0.08 21.47
N ALA A 79 -7.63 0.47 21.23
CA ALA A 79 -7.92 1.39 20.12
C ALA A 79 -7.21 2.76 20.18
N ALA A 80 -6.44 3.06 21.22
CA ALA A 80 -5.75 4.35 21.42
C ALA A 80 -4.26 4.33 21.01
N ASP A 81 -3.75 3.22 20.49
CA ASP A 81 -2.33 3.08 20.20
C ASP A 81 -1.96 3.75 18.86
N ALA A 82 -1.37 4.94 18.92
CA ALA A 82 -0.70 5.58 17.77
C ALA A 82 0.30 4.60 17.09
N THR A 83 0.87 3.69 17.87
CA THR A 83 1.77 2.63 17.43
C THR A 83 1.12 1.64 16.45
N LEU A 84 -0.19 1.41 16.53
CA LEU A 84 -0.92 0.50 15.64
C LEU A 84 -1.01 1.09 14.21
N ASN A 85 -1.23 2.40 14.11
CA ASN A 85 -1.25 3.10 12.83
C ASN A 85 0.12 3.02 12.13
N ASP A 86 1.19 3.28 12.88
CA ASP A 86 2.55 3.21 12.36
C ASP A 86 2.94 1.79 11.94
N LEU A 87 2.57 0.76 12.71
CA LEU A 87 2.81 -0.64 12.36
C LEU A 87 2.10 -1.04 11.06
N VAL A 88 0.85 -0.62 10.87
CA VAL A 88 0.10 -0.91 9.63
C VAL A 88 0.70 -0.17 8.44
N LEU A 89 1.15 1.08 8.62
CA LEU A 89 1.86 1.82 7.57
C LEU A 89 3.21 1.18 7.24
N MET A 90 3.94 0.71 8.25
CA MET A 90 5.21 0.00 8.12
C MET A 90 5.05 -1.34 7.40
N LEU A 91 3.90 -2.01 7.49
CA LEU A 91 3.62 -3.21 6.68
C LEU A 91 3.27 -2.87 5.24
N TYR A 92 2.55 -1.77 5.03
CA TYR A 92 2.13 -1.34 3.70
C TYR A 92 3.30 -0.91 2.82
N GLN A 93 4.28 -0.17 3.35
CA GLN A 93 5.40 0.35 2.56
C GLN A 93 6.28 -0.73 1.91
N PRO A 94 6.75 -1.77 2.63
CA PRO A 94 7.48 -2.88 2.03
C PRO A 94 6.62 -3.68 1.07
N ALA A 95 5.35 -3.94 1.40
CA ALA A 95 4.43 -4.65 0.51
C ALA A 95 4.23 -3.91 -0.82
N HIS A 96 4.19 -2.57 -0.79
CA HIS A 96 4.15 -1.73 -1.98
C HIS A 96 5.43 -1.84 -2.82
N LEU A 97 6.59 -1.92 -2.17
CA LEU A 97 7.87 -2.08 -2.86
C LEU A 97 8.02 -3.46 -3.49
N THR A 98 7.73 -4.54 -2.75
CA THR A 98 7.89 -5.93 -3.21
C THR A 98 6.92 -6.29 -4.31
N SER A 99 5.71 -5.71 -4.32
CA SER A 99 4.75 -5.82 -5.43
C SER A 99 5.15 -4.98 -6.66
N CYS A 100 6.40 -4.51 -6.74
CA CYS A 100 6.98 -3.76 -7.84
C CYS A 100 6.32 -2.40 -8.14
N PHE A 101 5.61 -1.80 -7.18
CA PHE A 101 5.18 -0.41 -7.30
C PHE A 101 6.26 0.56 -6.84
N LEU A 102 6.32 1.72 -7.49
CA LEU A 102 7.28 2.78 -7.16
C LEU A 102 6.92 3.44 -5.83
N LEU A 103 7.78 3.27 -4.82
CA LEU A 103 7.62 3.95 -3.54
C LEU A 103 7.81 5.46 -3.72
N LYS A 104 6.83 6.27 -3.33
CA LYS A 104 6.99 7.72 -3.22
C LYS A 104 7.72 8.00 -1.91
N ILE A 105 9.03 8.21 -1.96
CA ILE A 105 9.76 8.75 -0.81
C ILE A 105 9.30 10.20 -0.68
N GLN A 106 8.46 10.45 0.32
CA GLN A 106 8.10 11.82 0.68
C GLN A 106 9.29 12.35 1.47
N HIS A 107 10.24 13.03 0.79
CA HIS A 107 11.20 13.85 1.50
C HIS A 107 10.41 14.86 2.33
N ARG A 108 10.44 14.74 3.65
CA ARG A 108 10.06 15.85 4.53
C ARG A 108 11.12 16.91 4.29
N SER A 109 10.81 17.89 3.45
CA SER A 109 11.66 19.03 3.17
C SER A 109 12.02 19.68 4.49
N GLN A 110 13.25 19.48 4.99
CA GLN A 110 13.80 20.27 6.11
C GLN A 110 14.20 21.69 5.66
N LEU A 111 13.59 22.22 4.58
CA LEU A 111 13.96 23.50 3.98
C LEU A 111 13.08 24.68 4.46
N GLU A 112 12.17 24.49 5.42
CA GLU A 112 11.38 25.60 6.01
C GLU A 112 11.99 26.17 7.31
N TYR A 113 13.28 25.93 7.60
CA TYR A 113 13.94 26.45 8.80
C TYR A 113 15.14 27.38 8.52
N ILE A 114 15.22 27.94 7.31
CA ILE A 114 16.16 29.00 6.98
C ILE A 114 15.45 30.04 6.09
N GLU A 115 14.48 30.76 6.66
CA GLU A 115 14.20 32.18 6.39
C GLU A 115 13.72 32.83 7.69
#